data_AF-A0A8S1EAH3-F1
#
_entry.id   AF-A0A8S1EAH3-F1
#
_cell.length_a   1.000
_cell.length_b   1.000
_cell.length_c   1.000
_cell.angle_alpha   90.00
_cell.angle_beta   90.00
_cell.angle_gamma   90.00
#
_symmetry.space_group_name_H-M   'P 1'
#
loop_
_entity.id
_entity.type
_entity.pdbx_description
1 polymer ?
#
loop_
_entity_poly.entity_id
_entity_poly.type
_entity_poly.pdbx_seq_one_letter_code
_entity_poly.pdbx_strand_id
1 'polypeptide(L)' 'MARRLANEEAILGVVFSGVNVAAAIELAKRPENKEKLIVTTVNNFAENYFTCVSGVEKIDEGCLLDYYDQIFCYCQYTYI' A
#
# COMPACT_ATOMS: atom_id res chain seq x y z
N MET A 1 -3.84 7.52 -0.50
CA MET A 1 -3.14 7.13 -1.74
C MET A 1 -3.83 5.97 -2.48
N ALA A 2 -4.34 4.93 -1.80
CA ALA A 2 -5.04 3.80 -2.44
C ALA A 2 -6.16 4.19 -3.43
N ARG A 3 -7.03 5.16 -3.07
CA ARG A 3 -8.06 5.68 -4.00
C ARG A 3 -7.49 6.33 -5.25
N ARG A 4 -6.36 7.04 -5.13
CA ARG A 4 -5.70 7.69 -6.28
C ARG A 4 -5.05 6.66 -7.19
N LEU A 5 -4.43 5.62 -6.62
CA LEU A 5 -3.91 4.48 -7.38
C LEU A 5 -5.00 3.80 -8.22
N ALA A 6 -6.19 3.60 -7.66
CA ALA A 6 -7.31 3.02 -8.40
C ALA A 6 -7.80 3.92 -9.53
N ASN A 7 -7.86 5.24 -9.32
CA ASN A 7 -8.40 6.19 -10.29
C ASN A 7 -7.39 6.66 -11.36
N GLU A 8 -6.13 6.85 -10.99
CA GLU A 8 -5.08 7.45 -11.84
C GLU A 8 -4.27 6.37 -12.56
N GLU A 9 -3.99 5.25 -11.89
CA GLU A 9 -3.10 4.19 -12.41
C GLU A 9 -3.84 2.88 -12.73
N ALA A 10 -5.16 2.83 -12.52
CA ALA A 10 -5.98 1.62 -12.63
C ALA A 10 -5.49 0.45 -11.75
N ILE A 11 -4.79 0.75 -10.66
CA ILE A 11 -4.29 -0.25 -9.70
C ILE A 11 -5.25 -0.29 -8.52
N LEU A 12 -6.16 -1.27 -8.53
CA LEU A 12 -7.11 -1.50 -7.44
C LEU A 12 -6.46 -2.33 -6.32
N GLY A 13 -5.64 -1.66 -5.51
CA GLY A 13 -4.98 -2.26 -4.35
C GLY A 13 -5.69 -1.99 -3.02
N VAL A 14 -5.37 -2.78 -2.00
CA VAL A 14 -5.81 -2.55 -0.62
C VAL A 14 -5.21 -1.27 -0.02
N VAL A 15 -5.73 -0.83 1.14
CA VAL A 15 -5.24 0.37 1.84
C VAL A 15 -3.71 0.36 2.05
N PHE A 16 -3.15 -0.80 2.36
CA PHE A 16 -1.72 -1.00 2.61
C PHE A 16 -0.85 -0.77 1.38
N SER A 17 -1.28 -1.23 0.22
CA SER A 17 -0.60 -0.94 -1.05
C SER A 17 -0.54 0.56 -1.31
N GLY A 18 -1.57 1.31 -0.90
CA GLY A 18 -1.56 2.76 -0.91
C GLY A 18 -0.50 3.38 -0.01
N VAL A 19 -0.28 2.84 1.18
CA VAL A 19 0.75 3.38 2.10
C VAL A 19 2.15 3.04 1.60
N ASN A 20 2.38 1.84 1.06
CA ASN A 20 3.65 1.45 0.44
C ASN A 20 4.06 2.42 -0.66
N VAL A 21 3.12 2.73 -1.57
CA VAL A 21 3.33 3.72 -2.64
C VAL A 21 3.54 5.12 -2.06
N ALA A 22 2.79 5.53 -1.03
CA ALA A 22 2.98 6.82 -0.39
C ALA A 22 4.38 6.95 0.22
N ALA A 23 4.86 5.91 0.91
CA ALA A 23 6.20 5.88 1.48
C ALA A 23 7.29 5.85 0.39
N ALA A 24 7.08 5.09 -0.69
CA ALA A 24 7.97 5.09 -1.84
C ALA A 24 8.10 6.48 -2.48
N ILE A 25 6.99 7.22 -2.60
CA ILE A 25 6.98 8.61 -3.09
C ILE A 25 7.75 9.54 -2.14
N GLU A 26 7.56 9.41 -0.82
CA GLU A 26 8.33 10.19 0.16
C GLU A 26 9.83 9.88 0.12
N LEU A 27 10.20 8.62 -0.10
CA LEU A 27 11.60 8.23 -0.30
C LEU A 27 12.17 8.76 -1.62
N ALA A 28 11.38 8.78 -2.69
CA ALA A 28 11.79 9.29 -4.01
C ALA A 28 12.08 10.79 -4.00
N LYS A 29 11.42 11.55 -3.12
CA LYS A 29 11.66 12.99 -2.96
C LYS A 29 13.01 13.33 -2.33
N ARG A 30 13.67 12.36 -1.67
CA ARG A 30 14.93 12.62 -0.98
C ARG A 30 16.08 12.79 -1.98
N PRO A 31 16.97 13.77 -1.78
CA PRO A 31 18.09 14.01 -2.70
C PRO A 31 19.04 12.81 -2.79
N GLU A 32 19.17 12.01 -1.73
CA GLU A 32 19.98 10.78 -1.71
C GLU A 32 19.46 9.66 -2.64
N ASN A 33 18.21 9.77 -3.09
CA ASN A 33 17.53 8.80 -3.95
C ASN A 33 17.27 9.35 -5.35
N LYS A 34 17.82 10.52 -5.68
CA LYS A 34 17.78 11.06 -7.04
C LYS A 34 18.43 10.06 -7.98
N GLU A 35 17.74 9.72 -9.07
CA GLU A 35 18.14 8.72 -10.09
C GLU A 35 18.12 7.25 -9.66
N LYS A 36 17.69 6.92 -8.42
CA LYS A 36 17.50 5.53 -8.01
C LYS A 36 16.11 5.03 -8.40
N LEU A 37 16.03 3.77 -8.79
CA LEU A 37 14.76 3.08 -9.03
C LEU A 37 14.21 2.57 -7.70
N ILE A 38 13.11 3.17 -7.22
CA ILE A 38 12.43 2.69 -6.01
C ILE A 38 11.36 1.69 -6.42
N VAL A 39 11.49 0.46 -5.92
CA VAL A 39 10.53 -0.62 -6.13
C VAL A 39 9.67 -0.77 -4.88
N THR A 40 8.36 -0.93 -5.06
CA THR A 40 7.41 -1.16 -3.97
C THR A 40 6.42 -2.25 -4.35
N THR A 41 5.75 -2.85 -3.36
CA THR A 41 4.84 -3.98 -3.54
C THR A 41 3.38 -3.56 -3.39
N VAL A 42 2.54 -4.17 -4.23
CA VAL A 42 1.08 -4.12 -4.13
C VAL A 42 0.63 -5.50 -3.70
N ASN A 43 0.30 -5.62 -2.41
CA ASN A 43 0.22 -6.91 -1.72
C ASN A 43 -1.02 -7.74 -2.10
N ASN A 44 -2.17 -7.12 -2.33
CA ASN A 44 -3.43 -7.80 -2.67
C ASN A 44 -4.36 -6.90 -3.49
N PHE A 45 -5.21 -7.53 -4.31
CA PHE A 45 -6.29 -6.86 -5.03
C PHE A 45 -7.45 -6.53 -4.09
N ALA A 46 -8.01 -5.33 -4.22
CA ALA A 46 -9.00 -4.82 -3.24
C ALA A 46 -10.36 -5.52 -3.30
N GLU A 47 -10.62 -6.38 -4.30
CA GLU A 47 -11.90 -7.08 -4.43
C GLU A 47 -12.19 -8.02 -3.26
N ASN A 48 -11.13 -8.60 -2.69
CA ASN A 48 -11.23 -9.51 -1.55
C ASN A 48 -11.61 -8.77 -0.25
N TYR A 49 -11.59 -7.44 -0.26
CA TYR A 49 -11.81 -6.58 0.89
C TYR A 49 -13.01 -5.65 0.69
N PHE A 50 -13.93 -5.94 -0.24
CA PHE A 50 -15.16 -5.16 -0.39
C PHE A 50 -16.01 -5.15 0.89
N THR A 51 -15.95 -6.22 1.68
CA THR A 51 -16.59 -6.32 3.01
C THR A 51 -15.79 -5.59 4.10
N CYS A 52 -14.48 -5.45 3.89
CA CYS A 52 -13.55 -4.83 4.80
C CYS A 52 -13.12 -3.47 4.30
N VAL A 53 -13.88 -2.46 4.72
CA VAL A 53 -13.40 -1.08 4.77
C VAL A 53 -13.19 -0.45 3.38
N SER A 54 -14.24 -0.41 2.58
CA SER A 54 -14.43 0.71 1.65
C SER A 54 -14.75 1.98 2.44
N GLY A 55 -13.72 2.60 3.03
CA GLY A 55 -13.82 3.84 3.78
C GLY A 55 -13.86 3.64 5.30
N VAL A 56 -12.69 3.85 5.92
CA VAL A 56 -12.35 4.38 7.27
C VAL A 56 -13.30 4.28 8.50
N GLU A 57 -14.49 3.68 8.46
CA GLU A 57 -15.43 3.74 9.58
C GLU A 57 -15.51 2.47 10.43
N LYS A 58 -15.30 1.26 9.89
CA LYS A 58 -15.24 0.03 10.71
C LYS A 58 -14.32 -1.02 10.09
N ILE A 59 -13.42 -1.56 10.92
CA ILE A 59 -12.53 -2.67 10.58
C ILE A 59 -13.19 -3.93 11.13
N ASP A 60 -13.49 -4.90 10.27
CA ASP A 60 -13.99 -6.22 10.69
C ASP A 60 -12.83 -7.09 11.21
N GLU A 61 -13.07 -7.94 12.23
CA GLU A 61 -12.02 -8.70 12.93
C GLU A 61 -11.27 -9.67 11.99
N GLY A 62 -11.97 -10.21 11.00
CA GLY A 62 -11.37 -11.06 9.95
C GLY A 62 -10.32 -10.33 9.11
N CYS A 63 -10.45 -9.00 8.96
CA CYS A 63 -9.47 -8.18 8.25
C CYS A 63 -8.34 -7.65 9.12
N LEU A 64 -8.47 -7.70 10.45
CA LEU A 64 -7.38 -7.37 11.37
C LEU A 64 -6.26 -8.42 11.36
N LEU A 65 -6.56 -9.70 11.08
CA LEU A 65 -5.53 -10.73 10.96
C LEU A 65 -4.62 -10.51 9.74
N ASP A 66 -5.21 -10.24 8.56
CA ASP A 66 -4.46 -9.78 7.39
C ASP A 66 -3.76 -8.43 7.65
N TYR A 67 -4.36 -7.57 8.49
CA TYR A 67 -3.78 -6.29 8.89
C TYR A 67 -2.45 -6.45 9.64
N TYR A 68 -2.36 -7.41 10.57
CA TYR A 68 -1.15 -7.66 11.35
C TYR A 68 -0.07 -8.42 10.55
N ASP A 69 -0.46 -9.40 9.74
CA ASP A 69 0.51 -10.14 8.90
C ASP A 69 1.14 -9.22 7.84
N GLN A 70 0.37 -8.28 7.27
CA GLN A 70 0.90 -7.33 6.29
C GLN A 70 1.72 -6.20 6.91
N ILE A 71 1.46 -5.81 8.18
CA ILE A 71 2.34 -4.88 8.92
C ILE A 71 3.76 -5.43 9.05
N PHE A 72 3.96 -6.74 9.23
CA PHE A 72 5.31 -7.30 9.24
C PHE A 72 6.02 -7.22 7.88
N CYS A 73 5.27 -7.14 6.79
CA CYS A 73 5.80 -7.00 5.44
C CYS A 73 6.24 -5.55 5.11
N TYR A 74 5.82 -4.54 5.88
CA TYR A 74 6.17 -3.13 5.67
C TYR A 74 7.67 -2.81 5.75
N CYS A 75 8.46 -3.72 6.32
CA CYS A 75 9.91 -3.57 6.37
C CYS A 75 10.63 -4.00 5.08
N GLN A 76 9.91 -4.43 4.03
CA GLN A 76 10.52 -4.71 2.73
C GLN A 76 10.56 -3.45 1.85
N TYR A 77 11.35 -2.46 2.27
CA TYR A 77 11.91 -1.48 1.33
C TYR A 77 13.09 -2.14 0.63
N THR A 78 12.83 -2.82 -0.49
CA THR A 78 13.91 -3.35 -1.32
C THR A 78 14.52 -2.21 -2.11
N TYR A 79 15.62 -1.66 -1.58
CA TYR A 79 16.58 -0.89 -2.36
C TYR A 79 17.28 -1.88 -3.31
N ILE A 80 17.13 -1.66 -4.62
CA ILE A 80 18.01 -2.25 -5.65
C ILE A 80 19.00 -1.15 -6.07
#